data_AF-A0A2N5GN95-F1
#
_entry.id   AF-A0A2N5GN95-F1
#
_cell.length_a   1.000
_cell.length_b   1.000
_cell.length_c   1.000
_cell.angle_alpha   90.00
_cell.angle_beta   90.00
_cell.angle_gamma   90.00
#
_symmetry.space_group_name_H-M   'P 1'
#
loop_
_entity.id
_entity.type
_entity.pdbx_description
1 polymer ?
#
loop_
_entity_poly.entity_id
_entity_poly.type
_entity_poly.pdbx_seq_one_letter_code
_entity_poly.pdbx_strand_id
1 'polypeptide(L)'
;MKTKSLLLGFLVGGVAAGITTLLAAPASGKTTRNYLQENKDLLMTNLKILKDDFLDLKNSASMASTEGKAAISSFSTDVKHSIADWKNAIRPNKQELQREMKKIEETISELELSFNQQNTNRA
;
A
#
# COMPACT_ATOMS: atom_id res chain seq x y z
N MET A 1 -10.06 23.34 -3.33
CA MET A 1 -10.39 23.46 -4.77
C MET A 1 -11.01 22.19 -5.38
N LYS A 2 -10.57 20.97 -5.02
CA LYS A 2 -11.03 19.71 -5.64
C LYS A 2 -12.52 19.36 -5.45
N THR A 3 -13.09 19.61 -4.27
CA THR A 3 -14.51 19.31 -3.97
C THR A 3 -15.48 20.10 -4.84
N LYS A 4 -15.17 21.37 -5.14
CA LYS A 4 -16.02 22.21 -6.00
C LYS A 4 -16.07 21.69 -7.45
N SER A 5 -14.94 21.20 -7.97
CA SER A 5 -14.86 20.59 -9.30
C SER A 5 -15.62 19.25 -9.38
N LEU A 6 -15.51 18.41 -8.34
CA LEU A 6 -16.28 17.17 -8.23
C LEU A 6 -17.80 17.41 -8.19
N LEU A 7 -18.24 18.40 -7.39
CA LEU A 7 -19.65 18.78 -7.32
C LEU A 7 -20.15 19.31 -8.67
N LEU A 8 -19.35 20.12 -9.37
CA LEU A 8 -19.70 20.62 -10.70
C LEU A 8 -19.82 19.46 -11.71
N GLY A 9 -18.89 18.51 -11.69
CA GLY A 9 -18.95 17.31 -12.53
C GLY A 9 -20.16 16.42 -12.23
N PHE A 10 -20.49 16.23 -10.95
CA PHE A 10 -21.70 15.52 -10.54
C PHE A 10 -22.97 16.23 -11.02
N LEU A 11 -23.00 17.56 -10.96
CA LEU A 11 -24.17 18.36 -11.35
C LEU A 11 -24.37 18.32 -12.87
N VAL A 12 -23.32 18.55 -13.65
CA VAL A 12 -23.36 18.45 -15.12
C VAL A 12 -23.70 17.03 -15.56
N GLY A 13 -23.07 16.02 -14.96
CA GLY A 13 -23.35 14.61 -15.24
C GLY A 13 -24.77 14.20 -14.87
N GLY A 14 -25.28 14.66 -13.71
CA GLY A 14 -26.63 14.40 -13.26
C GLY A 14 -27.70 15.02 -14.16
N VAL A 15 -27.48 16.25 -14.64
CA VAL A 15 -28.37 16.90 -15.61
C VAL A 15 -28.37 16.15 -16.94
N ALA A 16 -27.18 15.83 -17.47
CA ALA A 16 -27.06 15.08 -18.72
C ALA A 16 -27.74 13.71 -18.62
N ALA A 17 -27.50 12.96 -17.53
CA ALA A 17 -28.09 11.65 -17.29
C ALA A 17 -29.61 11.72 -17.08
N GLY A 18 -30.12 12.76 -16.42
CA GLY A 18 -31.55 12.97 -16.23
C GLY A 18 -32.27 13.22 -17.54
N ILE A 19 -31.70 14.06 -18.41
CA ILE A 19 -32.25 14.32 -19.75
C ILE A 19 -32.23 13.04 -20.59
N THR A 20 -31.10 12.34 -20.66
CA THR A 20 -30.99 11.13 -21.48
C THR A 20 -31.92 10.02 -20.98
N THR A 21 -32.04 9.84 -19.66
CA THR A 21 -32.97 8.86 -19.06
C THR A 21 -34.41 9.21 -19.36
N LEU A 22 -34.79 10.49 -19.31
CA LEU A 22 -36.15 10.92 -19.63
C LEU A 22 -36.48 10.75 -21.12
N LEU A 23 -35.51 11.01 -22.02
CA LEU A 23 -35.68 10.83 -23.47
C LEU A 23 -35.69 9.36 -23.90
N ALA A 24 -34.90 8.52 -23.24
CA ALA A 24 -34.78 7.09 -23.54
C ALA A 24 -35.78 6.23 -22.73
N ALA A 25 -36.60 6.83 -21.88
CA ALA A 25 -37.56 6.10 -21.06
C ALA A 25 -38.61 5.39 -21.95
N PRO A 26 -38.83 4.07 -21.77
CA PRO A 26 -39.77 3.31 -22.60
C PRO A 26 -41.25 3.55 -22.22
N ALA A 27 -41.52 4.24 -21.11
CA ALA A 27 -42.88 4.45 -20.57
C ALA A 27 -43.40 5.87 -20.84
N SER A 28 -44.72 6.00 -21.08
CA SER A 28 -45.36 7.31 -21.26
C SER A 28 -45.29 8.16 -19.99
N GLY A 29 -45.16 9.49 -20.12
CA GLY A 29 -45.07 10.39 -18.97
C GLY A 29 -46.27 10.31 -18.01
N LYS A 30 -47.47 9.99 -18.52
CA LYS A 30 -48.67 9.74 -17.70
C LYS A 30 -48.47 8.49 -16.82
N THR A 31 -47.98 7.40 -17.40
CA THR A 31 -47.68 6.16 -16.67
C THR A 31 -46.62 6.38 -15.62
N THR A 32 -45.54 7.10 -15.96
CA THR A 32 -44.45 7.42 -15.02
C THR A 32 -44.94 8.27 -13.86
N ARG A 33 -45.79 9.27 -14.10
CA ARG A 33 -46.34 10.12 -13.05
C ARG A 33 -47.28 9.35 -12.11
N ASN A 34 -48.13 8.48 -12.65
CA ASN A 34 -49.02 7.63 -11.85
C ASN A 34 -48.20 6.66 -11.00
N TYR A 35 -47.22 5.97 -11.60
CA TYR A 35 -46.31 5.08 -10.89
C TYR A 35 -45.59 5.80 -9.74
N LEU A 36 -45.09 7.03 -9.99
CA LEU A 36 -44.40 7.81 -8.98
C LEU A 36 -45.33 8.23 -7.83
N GLN A 37 -46.59 8.52 -8.11
CA GLN A 37 -47.58 8.83 -7.07
C GLN A 37 -47.91 7.60 -6.22
N GLU A 38 -48.08 6.43 -6.86
CA GLU A 38 -48.42 5.17 -6.18
C GLU A 38 -47.25 4.61 -5.37
N ASN A 39 -46.01 4.83 -5.80
CA ASN A 39 -44.82 4.19 -5.22
C ASN A 39 -43.89 5.19 -4.50
N LYS A 40 -44.33 6.43 -4.29
CA LYS A 40 -43.51 7.49 -3.69
C LYS A 40 -42.85 7.08 -2.38
N ASP A 41 -43.64 6.51 -1.47
CA ASP A 41 -43.18 6.17 -0.12
C ASP A 41 -42.19 4.99 -0.13
N LEU A 42 -42.43 4.02 -1.03
CA LEU A 42 -41.50 2.91 -1.28
C LEU A 42 -40.16 3.43 -1.83
N LEU A 43 -40.21 4.31 -2.83
CA LEU A 43 -39.02 4.93 -3.41
C LEU A 43 -38.24 5.74 -2.38
N MET A 44 -38.95 6.52 -1.54
CA MET A 44 -38.32 7.30 -0.47
C MET A 44 -37.65 6.40 0.56
N THR A 45 -38.28 5.27 0.88
CA THR A 45 -37.73 4.27 1.80
C THR A 45 -36.48 3.61 1.22
N ASN A 46 -36.53 3.18 -0.04
CA ASN A 46 -35.39 2.58 -0.73
C ASN A 46 -34.22 3.57 -0.86
N LEU A 47 -34.49 4.85 -1.11
CA LEU A 47 -33.46 5.89 -1.14
C LEU A 47 -32.81 6.11 0.23
N LYS A 48 -33.58 6.02 1.33
CA LYS A 48 -33.01 6.08 2.69
C LYS A 48 -32.09 4.89 2.95
N ILE A 49 -32.54 3.68 2.63
CA ILE A 49 -31.73 2.46 2.78
C ILE A 49 -30.45 2.58 1.96
N LEU A 50 -30.55 2.95 0.67
CA LEU A 50 -29.38 3.11 -0.20
C LEU A 50 -28.39 4.16 0.34
N LYS A 51 -28.90 5.25 0.92
CA LYS A 51 -28.05 6.28 1.55
C LYS A 51 -27.31 5.70 2.75
N ASP A 52 -28.01 4.95 3.60
CA ASP A 52 -27.41 4.37 4.80
C ASP A 52 -26.37 3.30 4.41
N ASP A 53 -26.68 2.42 3.45
CA ASP A 53 -25.73 1.46 2.87
C ASP A 53 -24.49 2.15 2.27
N PHE A 54 -24.67 3.29 1.60
CA PHE A 54 -23.56 4.06 1.06
C PHE A 54 -22.69 4.68 2.16
N LEU A 55 -23.29 5.15 3.25
CA LEU A 55 -22.54 5.66 4.41
C LEU A 55 -21.74 4.54 5.08
N ASP A 56 -22.32 3.36 5.23
CA ASP A 56 -21.67 2.20 5.81
C ASP A 56 -20.53 1.69 4.94
N LEU A 57 -20.73 1.63 3.61
CA LEU A 57 -19.69 1.29 2.66
C LEU A 57 -18.53 2.30 2.70
N LYS A 58 -18.86 3.60 2.73
CA LYS A 58 -17.85 4.67 2.85
C LYS A 58 -17.05 4.51 4.15
N ASN A 59 -17.71 4.26 5.26
CA ASN A 59 -17.05 4.07 6.56
C ASN A 59 -16.14 2.83 6.54
N SER A 60 -16.65 1.71 6.04
CA SER A 60 -15.89 0.46 5.91
C SER A 60 -14.67 0.62 5.01
N ALA A 61 -14.81 1.29 3.86
CA ALA A 61 -13.70 1.57 2.95
C ALA A 61 -12.66 2.50 3.59
N SER A 62 -13.10 3.52 4.32
CA SER A 62 -12.19 4.43 5.04
C SER A 62 -11.43 3.69 6.16
N MET A 63 -12.11 2.83 6.89
CA MET A 63 -11.53 2.02 7.96
C MET A 63 -10.52 1.03 7.39
N ALA A 64 -10.91 0.22 6.41
CA ALA A 64 -10.02 -0.72 5.72
C ALA A 64 -8.80 -0.04 5.08
N SER A 65 -8.98 1.15 4.48
CA SER A 65 -7.86 1.92 3.93
C SER A 65 -6.90 2.42 5.02
N THR A 66 -7.44 2.87 6.15
CA THR A 66 -6.64 3.37 7.28
C THR A 66 -5.90 2.25 7.98
N GLU A 67 -6.61 1.17 8.31
CA GLU A 67 -6.04 -0.03 8.94
C GLU A 67 -5.03 -0.71 8.03
N GLY A 68 -5.34 -0.88 6.74
CA GLY A 68 -4.40 -1.44 5.77
C GLY A 68 -3.13 -0.60 5.62
N LYS A 69 -3.25 0.73 5.60
CA LYS A 69 -2.09 1.63 5.56
C LYS A 69 -1.25 1.51 6.85
N ALA A 70 -1.89 1.45 8.01
CA ALA A 70 -1.22 1.31 9.29
C ALA A 70 -0.50 -0.05 9.42
N ALA A 71 -1.15 -1.14 9.01
CA ALA A 71 -0.58 -2.49 9.02
C ALA A 71 0.65 -2.60 8.11
N ILE A 72 0.58 -2.08 6.88
CA ILE A 72 1.73 -2.10 5.95
C ILE A 72 2.88 -1.22 6.49
N SER A 73 2.55 -0.06 7.05
CA SER A 73 3.56 0.87 7.59
C SER A 73 4.28 0.31 8.81
N SER A 74 3.56 -0.30 9.74
CA SER A 74 4.13 -0.94 10.93
C SER A 74 5.01 -2.12 10.55
N PHE A 75 4.49 -3.04 9.73
CA PHE A 75 5.27 -4.17 9.21
C PHE A 75 6.58 -3.72 8.52
N SER A 76 6.52 -2.71 7.64
CA SER A 76 7.72 -2.19 6.98
C SER A 76 8.73 -1.61 7.97
N THR A 77 8.26 -0.97 9.04
CA THR A 77 9.11 -0.41 10.08
C THR A 77 9.77 -1.51 10.90
N ASP A 78 9.02 -2.55 11.27
CA ASP A 78 9.51 -3.68 12.06
C ASP A 78 10.55 -4.50 11.29
N VAL A 79 10.33 -4.71 9.99
CA VAL A 79 11.31 -5.37 9.11
C VAL A 79 12.60 -4.55 9.04
N LYS A 80 12.51 -3.23 8.87
CA LYS A 80 13.69 -2.35 8.86
C LYS A 80 14.48 -2.43 10.17
N HIS A 81 13.79 -2.44 11.30
CA HIS A 81 14.43 -2.56 12.61
C HIS A 81 15.11 -3.93 12.75
N SER A 82 14.40 -5.00 12.41
CA SER A 82 14.94 -6.37 12.47
C SER A 82 16.22 -6.52 11.63
N ILE A 83 16.26 -5.94 10.42
CA ILE A 83 17.46 -5.95 9.57
C ILE A 83 18.59 -5.12 10.18
N ALA A 84 18.29 -3.94 10.73
CA ALA A 84 19.28 -3.07 11.36
C ALA A 84 19.91 -3.76 12.58
N ASP A 85 19.09 -4.38 13.42
CA ASP A 85 19.51 -5.10 14.62
C ASP A 85 20.36 -6.31 14.26
N TRP A 86 19.93 -7.12 13.29
CA TRP A 86 20.74 -8.23 12.78
C TRP A 86 22.09 -7.76 12.25
N LYS A 87 22.12 -6.66 11.47
CA LYS A 87 23.37 -6.08 10.96
C LYS A 87 24.28 -5.55 12.07
N ASN A 88 23.71 -5.03 13.15
CA ASN A 88 24.47 -4.58 14.32
C ASN A 88 25.05 -5.78 15.07
N ALA A 89 24.23 -6.82 15.31
CA ALA A 89 24.62 -8.02 16.03
C ALA A 89 25.71 -8.84 15.32
N ILE A 90 25.67 -8.95 14.00
CA ILE A 90 26.64 -9.74 13.21
C ILE A 90 27.96 -8.97 12.97
N ARG A 91 27.96 -7.63 13.05
CA ARG A 91 29.15 -6.79 12.77
C ARG A 91 30.41 -7.19 13.53
N PRO A 92 30.40 -7.38 14.86
CA PRO A 92 31.60 -7.79 15.59
C PRO A 92 32.12 -9.15 15.12
N ASN A 93 31.23 -10.13 14.90
CA ASN A 93 31.60 -11.45 14.41
C ASN A 93 32.24 -11.37 13.01
N LYS A 94 31.69 -10.54 12.12
CA LYS A 94 32.28 -10.29 10.80
C LYS A 94 33.68 -9.68 10.91
N GLN A 95 33.86 -8.66 11.77
CA GLN A 95 35.15 -8.01 11.98
C GLN A 95 36.19 -8.98 12.56
N GLU A 96 35.76 -9.85 13.47
CA GLU A 96 36.63 -10.87 14.05
C GLU A 96 37.07 -11.89 12.99
N LEU A 97 36.13 -12.42 12.20
CA LEU A 97 36.48 -13.32 11.09
C LEU A 97 37.44 -12.66 10.09
N GLN A 98 37.25 -11.38 9.77
CA GLN A 98 38.18 -10.65 8.90
C GLN A 98 39.58 -10.48 9.52
N ARG A 99 39.65 -10.24 10.83
CA ARG A 99 40.92 -10.15 11.56
C ARG A 99 41.65 -11.49 11.55
N GLU A 100 40.94 -12.57 11.85
CA GLU A 100 41.52 -13.92 11.87
C GLU A 100 42.00 -14.34 10.48
N MET A 101 41.26 -14.04 9.40
CA MET A 101 41.73 -14.27 8.03
C MET A 101 43.03 -13.52 7.71
N LYS A 102 43.14 -12.25 8.14
CA LYS A 102 44.34 -11.44 7.91
C LYS A 102 45.56 -11.99 8.64
N LYS A 103 45.39 -12.47 9.88
CA LYS A 103 46.46 -13.15 10.63
C LYS A 103 46.93 -14.41 9.92
N ILE A 104 46.01 -15.19 9.34
CA ILE A 104 46.36 -16.40 8.57
C ILE A 104 47.20 -16.01 7.35
N GLU A 105 46.80 -14.99 6.59
CA GLU A 105 47.60 -14.47 5.46
C GLU A 105 49.00 -14.02 5.89
N GLU A 106 49.10 -13.23 6.96
CA GLU A 106 50.38 -12.75 7.50
C GLU A 106 51.28 -13.92 7.91
N THR A 107 50.72 -14.93 8.60
CA THR A 107 51.46 -16.13 9.02
C THR A 107 51.96 -16.93 7.82
N ILE A 108 51.13 -17.10 6.78
CA ILE A 108 51.54 -17.79 5.54
C ILE A 108 52.67 -17.03 4.85
N SER A 109 52.58 -15.70 4.76
CA SER A 109 53.61 -14.87 4.13
C SER A 109 54.94 -14.92 4.89
N GLU A 110 54.92 -14.87 6.23
CA GLU A 110 56.12 -15.06 7.05
C GLU A 110 56.75 -16.44 6.87
N LEU A 111 55.92 -17.50 6.76
CA LEU A 111 56.40 -18.86 6.48
C LEU A 111 57.08 -18.94 5.10
N GLU A 112 56.52 -18.32 4.07
CA GLU A 112 57.14 -18.28 2.73
C GLU A 112 58.47 -17.51 2.73
N LEU A 113 58.54 -16.35 3.40
CA LEU A 113 59.77 -15.56 3.52
C LEU A 113 60.87 -16.32 4.25
N SER A 114 60.53 -16.95 5.38
CA SER A 114 61.49 -17.73 6.16
C SER A 114 61.99 -18.96 5.40
N PHE A 115 61.11 -19.65 4.65
CA PHE A 115 61.49 -20.78 3.81
C PHE A 115 62.43 -20.36 2.67
N ASN A 116 62.12 -19.24 1.99
CA ASN A 116 62.96 -18.71 0.91
C ASN A 116 64.33 -18.22 1.40
N GLN A 117 64.40 -17.57 2.57
CA GLN A 117 65.68 -17.18 3.20
C GLN A 117 66.51 -18.40 3.61
N GLN A 118 65.87 -19.45 4.12
CA GLN A 118 66.58 -20.66 4.51
C GLN A 118 67.13 -21.42 3.29
N ASN A 119 66.47 -21.33 2.14
CA ASN A 119 66.94 -21.91 0.87
C ASN A 119 68.06 -21.09 0.22
N THR A 120 68.03 -19.76 0.30
CA THR A 120 69.11 -18.89 -0.23
C THR A 120 70.41 -18.98 0.57
N ASN A 121 70.34 -19.28 1.88
CA ASN A 121 71.53 -19.50 2.71
C ASN A 121 72.16 -20.90 2.56
N ARG A 122 71.53 -21.80 1.80
CA ARG A 122 71.99 -23.18 1.55
C ARG A 122 72.54 -23.40 0.13
N ALA A 123 72.48 -22.39 -0.73
CA ALA A 123 73.13 -22.36 -2.05
C ALA A 123 74.42 -21.54 -1.97
#